data_AF-A0A087CSH5-F1
#
_entry.id   AF-A0A087CSH5-F1
#
_cell.length_a   1.000
_cell.length_b   1.000
_cell.length_c   1.000
_cell.angle_alpha   90.00
_cell.angle_beta   90.00
_cell.angle_gamma   90.00
#
_symmetry.space_group_name_H-M   'P 1'
#
loop_
_entity.id
_entity.type
_entity.pdbx_description
1 polymer ?
#
loop_
_entity_poly.entity_id
_entity_poly.type
_entity_poly.pdbx_seq_one_letter_code
_entity_poly.pdbx_strand_id
1 'polypeptide(L)'
;MVNIRDWDASEYLTSEQDAIDYLDAVAETGDPKLMQAAIGDVAKARGMGQIAKEAGVGRESLYKSLSRDGNPSFATILKVVHALGGRLTVQPA
;
A
#
# COMPACT_ATOMS: atom_id res chain seq x y z
N MET A 1 -20.57 15.90 22.80
CA MET A 1 -19.10 15.75 22.84
C MET A 1 -18.70 15.14 21.51
N VAL A 2 -17.86 15.81 20.71
CA VAL A 2 -17.41 15.29 19.40
C VAL A 2 -16.19 14.42 19.64
N ASN A 3 -16.16 13.23 19.05
CA ASN A 3 -15.00 12.33 19.13
C ASN A 3 -14.14 12.52 17.87
N ILE A 4 -12.84 12.81 18.06
CA ILE A 4 -11.88 13.04 16.98
C ILE A 4 -10.85 11.92 17.04
N ARG A 5 -10.51 11.35 15.89
CA ARG A 5 -9.47 10.33 15.73
C ARG A 5 -8.62 10.65 14.51
N ASP A 6 -7.43 10.07 14.46
CA ASP A 6 -6.56 10.16 13.29
C ASP A 6 -7.25 9.56 12.06
N TRP A 7 -7.02 10.18 10.91
CA TRP A 7 -7.55 9.71 9.65
C TRP A 7 -6.76 8.50 9.14
N ASP A 8 -7.47 7.49 8.66
CA ASP A 8 -6.93 6.23 8.17
C ASP A 8 -7.52 5.91 6.79
N ALA A 9 -6.69 6.03 5.75
CA ALA A 9 -7.11 5.78 4.37
C ALA A 9 -7.69 4.37 4.18
N SER A 10 -7.12 3.37 4.88
CA SER A 10 -7.47 1.97 4.69
C SER A 10 -8.93 1.64 5.01
N GLU A 11 -9.61 2.49 5.78
CA GLU A 11 -11.03 2.31 6.12
C GLU A 11 -11.97 2.65 4.95
N TYR A 12 -11.47 3.33 3.92
CA TYR A 12 -12.25 3.77 2.76
C TYR A 12 -11.90 3.01 1.48
N LEU A 13 -10.88 2.14 1.50
CA LEU A 13 -10.42 1.36 0.34
C LEU A 13 -11.16 0.01 0.29
N THR A 14 -12.46 0.05 -0.01
CA THR A 14 -13.36 -1.10 0.12
C THR A 14 -13.49 -1.93 -1.15
N SER A 15 -13.19 -1.34 -2.31
CA SER A 15 -13.24 -1.99 -3.60
C SER A 15 -11.86 -2.08 -4.27
N GLU A 16 -11.78 -2.89 -5.32
CA GLU A 16 -10.57 -2.93 -6.15
C GLU A 16 -10.32 -1.58 -6.85
N GLN A 17 -11.38 -0.91 -7.29
CA GLN A 17 -11.30 0.39 -7.93
C GLN A 17 -10.79 1.46 -6.96
N ASP A 18 -11.26 1.48 -5.70
CA ASP A 18 -10.80 2.44 -4.69
C ASP A 18 -9.27 2.34 -4.50
N ALA A 19 -8.76 1.11 -4.46
CA ALA A 19 -7.33 0.87 -4.31
C ALA A 19 -6.53 1.35 -5.54
N ILE A 20 -7.05 1.12 -6.76
CA ILE A 20 -6.40 1.56 -7.99
C ILE A 20 -6.38 3.09 -8.06
N ASP A 21 -7.54 3.74 -7.91
CA ASP A 21 -7.67 5.19 -7.99
C ASP A 21 -6.78 5.89 -6.95
N TYR A 22 -6.70 5.31 -5.74
CA TYR A 22 -5.83 5.83 -4.70
C TYR A 22 -4.33 5.70 -5.04
N LEU A 23 -3.90 4.53 -5.53
CA LEU A 23 -2.51 4.32 -5.92
C LEU A 23 -2.12 5.16 -7.13
N ASP A 24 -3.01 5.34 -8.11
CA ASP A 24 -2.78 6.17 -9.29
C ASP A 24 -2.67 7.64 -8.91
N ALA A 25 -3.59 8.16 -8.09
CA ALA A 25 -3.52 9.54 -7.60
C ALA A 25 -2.24 9.82 -6.81
N VAL A 26 -1.75 8.83 -6.04
CA VAL A 26 -0.47 8.94 -5.34
C VAL A 26 0.72 8.86 -6.30
N ALA A 27 0.66 7.99 -7.31
CA ALA A 27 1.72 7.87 -8.31
C ALA A 27 1.93 9.17 -9.10
N GLU A 28 0.87 9.91 -9.40
CA GLU A 28 0.92 11.23 -10.07
C GLU A 28 1.74 12.28 -9.28
N THR A 29 1.84 12.14 -7.96
CA THR A 29 2.65 13.06 -7.14
C THR A 29 4.15 12.90 -7.37
N GLY A 30 4.58 11.73 -7.87
CA GLY A 30 5.99 11.38 -8.01
C GLY A 30 6.74 11.20 -6.68
N ASP A 31 6.07 11.19 -5.52
CA ASP A 31 6.69 11.02 -4.20
C ASP A 31 6.81 9.52 -3.84
N PRO A 32 8.04 8.96 -3.79
CA PRO A 32 8.24 7.54 -3.48
C PRO A 32 7.80 7.16 -2.06
N LYS A 33 7.91 8.07 -1.09
CA LYS A 33 7.51 7.79 0.30
C LYS A 33 5.99 7.75 0.42
N LEU A 34 5.31 8.63 -0.31
CA LEU A 34 3.85 8.61 -0.35
C LEU A 34 3.35 7.34 -1.04
N MET A 35 3.97 6.93 -2.15
CA MET A 35 3.64 5.69 -2.85
C MET A 35 3.81 4.46 -1.96
N GLN A 36 4.91 4.40 -1.21
CA GLN A 36 5.14 3.35 -0.22
C GLN A 36 4.05 3.30 0.86
N ALA A 37 3.68 4.44 1.43
CA ALA A 37 2.62 4.53 2.43
C ALA A 37 1.27 4.08 1.86
N ALA A 38 0.94 4.51 0.64
CA ALA A 38 -0.31 4.15 -0.03
C ALA A 38 -0.42 2.64 -0.31
N ILE A 39 0.67 1.99 -0.72
CA ILE A 39 0.73 0.52 -0.83
C ILE A 39 0.47 -0.13 0.54
N GLY A 40 0.99 0.45 1.62
CA GLY A 40 0.72 0.03 3.00
C GLY A 40 -0.76 0.12 3.38
N ASP A 41 -1.42 1.22 3.03
CA ASP A 41 -2.85 1.43 3.30
C ASP A 41 -3.71 0.41 2.55
N VAL A 42 -3.43 0.18 1.26
CA VAL A 42 -4.13 -0.82 0.45
C VAL A 42 -3.89 -2.23 1.01
N ALA A 43 -2.66 -2.57 1.40
CA ALA A 43 -2.34 -3.86 2.02
C ALA A 43 -3.06 -4.04 3.37
N LYS A 44 -3.22 -2.96 4.14
CA LYS A 44 -3.99 -2.96 5.38
C LYS A 44 -5.47 -3.20 5.12
N ALA A 45 -6.07 -2.51 4.15
CA ALA A 45 -7.47 -2.64 3.76
C ALA A 45 -7.82 -4.07 3.29
N ARG A 46 -6.91 -4.71 2.53
CA ARG A 46 -7.08 -6.10 2.05
C ARG A 46 -6.69 -7.19 3.06
N GLY A 47 -6.22 -6.81 4.25
CA GLY A 47 -5.79 -7.73 5.28
C GLY A 47 -4.28 -8.00 5.25
N MET A 48 -3.53 -7.19 6.00
CA MET A 48 -2.06 -7.22 6.04
C MET A 48 -1.45 -8.60 6.30
N GLY A 49 -2.09 -9.44 7.13
CA GLY A 49 -1.60 -10.78 7.41
C GLY A 49 -1.61 -11.71 6.19
N GLN A 50 -2.66 -11.60 5.36
CA GLN A 50 -2.77 -12.36 4.12
C GLN A 50 -1.73 -11.89 3.11
N ILE A 51 -1.61 -10.57 2.93
CA ILE A 51 -0.63 -9.96 2.02
C ILE A 51 0.80 -10.33 2.40
N ALA A 52 1.15 -10.27 3.69
CA ALA A 52 2.46 -10.67 4.16
C ALA A 52 2.79 -12.13 3.82
N LYS A 53 1.82 -13.03 4.01
CA LYS A 53 1.96 -14.45 3.69
C LYS A 53 2.15 -14.67 2.19
N GLU A 54 1.33 -14.06 1.35
CA GLU A 54 1.41 -14.17 -0.11
C GLU A 54 2.69 -13.56 -0.68
N ALA A 55 3.12 -12.43 -0.12
CA ALA A 55 4.38 -11.77 -0.49
C ALA A 55 5.62 -12.50 0.07
N GLY A 56 5.46 -13.51 0.93
CA GLY A 56 6.57 -14.25 1.54
C GLY A 56 7.45 -13.39 2.45
N VAL A 57 6.84 -12.45 3.18
CA VAL A 57 7.51 -11.55 4.13
C VAL A 57 6.86 -11.63 5.51
N GLY A 58 7.63 -11.29 6.56
CA GLY A 58 7.06 -11.22 7.91
C GLY A 58 6.08 -10.05 8.04
N ARG A 59 4.95 -10.24 8.72
CA ARG A 59 3.91 -9.21 8.91
C ARG A 59 4.45 -7.93 9.56
N GLU A 60 5.27 -8.05 10.61
CA GLU A 60 5.89 -6.90 11.28
C GLU A 60 6.91 -6.19 10.37
N SER A 61 7.69 -6.96 9.61
CA SER A 61 8.62 -6.43 8.62
C SER A 61 7.88 -5.65 7.53
N LEU A 62 6.72 -6.16 7.08
CA LEU A 62 5.87 -5.49 6.11
C LEU A 62 5.32 -4.17 6.66
N TYR A 63 4.79 -4.16 7.89
CA TYR A 63 4.35 -2.93 8.56
C TYR A 63 5.48 -1.89 8.66
N LYS A 64 6.66 -2.31 9.11
CA LYS A 64 7.80 -1.40 9.27
C LYS A 64 8.26 -0.86 7.91
N SER A 65 8.36 -1.73 6.92
CA SER A 65 8.86 -1.38 5.59
C SER A 65 7.91 -0.49 4.79
N LEU A 66 6.59 -0.59 4.97
CA LEU A 66 5.61 0.26 4.29
C LEU A 66 5.19 1.51 5.09
N SER A 67 5.74 1.70 6.28
CA SER A 67 5.49 2.93 7.07
C SER A 67 6.12 4.17 6.42
N ARG A 68 5.74 5.39 6.82
CA ARG A 68 6.32 6.63 6.28
C ARG A 68 7.85 6.72 6.39
N ASP A 69 8.43 6.10 7.41
CA ASP A 69 9.88 6.05 7.67
C ASP A 69 10.52 4.72 7.25
N GLY A 70 9.73 3.84 6.63
CA GLY A 70 10.20 2.57 6.11
C GLY A 70 11.13 2.74 4.90
N ASN A 71 11.79 1.65 4.51
CA ASN A 71 12.60 1.58 3.30
C ASN A 71 12.48 0.17 2.69
N PRO A 72 11.36 -0.13 2.02
CA PRO A 72 11.15 -1.42 1.40
C PRO A 72 12.08 -1.52 0.18
N SER A 73 12.69 -2.69 0.00
CA SER A 73 13.38 -2.94 -1.26
C SER A 73 12.38 -2.91 -2.43
N PHE A 74 12.83 -2.56 -3.62
CA PHE A 74 11.98 -2.63 -4.81
C PHE A 74 11.40 -4.04 -5.02
N ALA A 75 12.16 -5.09 -4.69
CA ALA A 75 11.68 -6.47 -4.71
C ALA A 75 10.51 -6.71 -3.73
N THR A 76 10.54 -6.08 -2.55
CA THR A 76 9.44 -6.12 -1.59
C THR A 76 8.20 -5.44 -2.15
N ILE A 77 8.35 -4.26 -2.75
CA ILE A 77 7.25 -3.54 -3.40
C ILE A 77 6.58 -4.41 -4.47
N LEU A 78 7.36 -5.01 -5.37
CA LEU A 78 6.81 -5.88 -6.42
C LEU A 78 6.05 -7.08 -5.85
N LYS A 79 6.60 -7.75 -4.83
CA LYS A 79 5.92 -8.88 -4.17
C LYS A 79 4.59 -8.48 -3.55
N VAL A 80 4.53 -7.30 -2.92
CA VAL A 80 3.30 -6.79 -2.31
C VAL A 80 2.28 -6.42 -3.38
N VAL A 81 2.68 -5.71 -4.44
CA VAL A 81 1.81 -5.39 -5.58
C VAL A 81 1.23 -6.67 -6.20
N HIS A 82 2.04 -7.71 -6.38
CA HIS A 82 1.57 -9.00 -6.87
C HIS A 82 0.60 -9.69 -5.91
N ALA A 83 0.88 -9.69 -4.60
CA ALA A 83 -0.03 -10.24 -3.58
C ALA A 83 -1.37 -9.48 -3.55
N LEU A 84 -1.38 -8.20 -3.89
CA LEU A 84 -2.61 -7.43 -4.06
C LEU A 84 -3.40 -7.79 -5.33
N GLY A 85 -2.88 -8.69 -6.18
CA GLY A 85 -3.44 -9.01 -7.50
C GLY A 85 -3.03 -8.04 -8.61
N GLY A 86 -2.16 -7.07 -8.30
CA GLY A 86 -1.69 -6.06 -9.23
C GLY A 86 -0.50 -6.49 -10.08
N ARG A 87 -0.12 -5.61 -11.02
CA ARG A 87 1.10 -5.71 -11.82
C ARG A 87 1.67 -4.32 -12.05
N LEU A 88 3.00 -4.20 -12.14
CA LEU A 88 3.63 -2.96 -12.58
C LEU A 88 3.42 -2.80 -14.09
N THR A 89 3.05 -1.59 -14.52
CA THR A 89 2.98 -1.22 -15.94
C THR A 89 3.83 0.03 -16.19
N VAL A 90 4.43 0.11 -17.38
CA VAL A 90 5.19 1.29 -17.83
C VAL A 90 4.41 1.91 -18.97
N GLN A 91 4.10 3.19 -18.86
CA GLN A 91 3.32 3.95 -19.83
C GLN A 91 4.16 5.17 -20.31
N PRO A 92 3.94 5.67 -21.54
CA PRO A 92 4.48 6.96 -21.93
C PRO A 92 4.02 8.06 -20.96
N ALA A 93 4.89 9.03 -20.72
CA ALA A 93 4.57 10.24 -19.96
C ALA A 93 3.67 11.19 -20.77
#